data_AF-A0A9W8YDW9-F1
#
_entry.id   AF-A0A9W8YDW9-F1
#
_cell.length_a   1.000
_cell.length_b   1.000
_cell.length_c   1.000
_cell.angle_alpha   90.00
_cell.angle_beta   90.00
_cell.angle_gamma   90.00
#
_symmetry.space_group_name_H-M   'P 1'
#
loop_
_entity.id
_entity.type
_entity.pdbx_description
1 polymer ?
#
loop_
_entity_poly.entity_id
_entity_poly.type
_entity_poly.pdbx_seq_one_letter_code
_entity_poly.pdbx_strand_id
1 'polypeptide(L)'
;MFPQNRLFVSTAEQLNQYGKATCRFVNGTALQVDDERQTALVKLSNGEEEVFDFHMLIIATGASTQSPLLGLNTDSVALRASWSIFRQALPTAKSILIAGGGPTGVEVAGELGEHLNGRAGWFASKLNSPKVSITLVTAGNNILPTLRSPIAKTAEEYLAKVGVTIIKGDRVEKVEPENAGLANSSLITKASITLSSGVVIVADLFIPATGTTPNTSFLPSSLLELGGRVKTNPHTLRADAAKGPRIYAIGDASSYARPAIHNILSAIPVLGSNIKRDLLLDAKKLESEVGPDRIFEEDTRETQLVPIGKSKGVGSAMGWRVPSWMVWMIKGRDYWLWTTGKLWSGRQWEKE
;
A
#
# COMPACT_ATOMS: atom_id res chain seq x y z
N MET A 1 3.25 -19.17 9.09
CA MET A 1 3.02 -17.72 9.24
C MET A 1 4.31 -17.02 8.85
N PHE A 2 4.26 -15.91 8.11
CA PHE A 2 5.48 -15.18 7.75
C PHE A 2 6.25 -14.71 9.00
N PRO A 3 7.59 -14.65 8.94
CA PRO A 3 8.41 -14.21 10.06
C PRO A 3 8.11 -12.75 10.39
N GLN A 4 7.42 -12.55 11.52
CA GLN A 4 6.88 -11.25 11.92
C GLN A 4 7.97 -10.20 12.19
N ASN A 5 9.16 -10.63 12.57
CA ASN A 5 10.36 -9.79 12.73
C ASN A 5 10.94 -9.28 11.40
N ARG A 6 10.48 -9.80 10.25
CA ARG A 6 10.81 -9.25 8.92
C ARG A 6 9.74 -8.32 8.36
N LEU A 7 8.55 -8.31 8.98
CA LEU A 7 7.44 -7.44 8.60
C LEU A 7 7.42 -6.15 9.40
N PHE A 8 7.79 -6.23 10.68
CA PHE A 8 7.81 -5.10 11.60
C PHE A 8 9.23 -4.90 12.10
N VAL A 9 9.84 -3.83 11.64
CA VAL A 9 11.21 -3.45 11.98
C VAL A 9 11.18 -2.06 12.60
N SER A 10 11.94 -1.86 13.67
CA SER A 10 12.11 -0.54 14.28
C SER A 10 12.90 0.38 13.36
N THR A 11 12.22 1.40 12.81
CA THR A 11 12.87 2.48 12.05
C THR A 11 13.94 3.19 12.88
N ALA A 12 13.66 3.43 14.18
CA ALA A 12 14.61 4.06 15.08
C ALA A 12 15.92 3.27 15.19
N GLU A 13 15.85 1.95 15.31
CA GLU A 13 17.03 1.09 15.36
C GLU A 13 17.83 1.12 14.05
N GLN A 14 17.15 1.19 12.90
CA GLN A 14 17.83 1.28 11.61
C GLN A 14 18.59 2.59 11.42
N LEU A 15 18.09 3.69 11.99
CA LEU A 15 18.74 4.99 11.88
C LEU A 15 19.97 5.12 12.78
N ASN A 16 20.15 4.25 13.79
CA ASN A 16 21.33 4.25 14.65
C ASN A 16 22.66 4.13 13.88
N GLN A 17 22.64 3.49 12.70
CA GLN A 17 23.84 3.32 11.87
C GLN A 17 24.46 4.64 11.38
N TYR A 18 23.67 5.72 11.32
CA TYR A 18 24.15 7.04 10.88
C TYR A 18 24.74 7.89 12.03
N GLY A 19 24.50 7.47 13.28
CA GLY A 19 24.94 8.18 14.47
C GLY A 19 24.02 9.35 14.85
N LYS A 20 23.89 9.60 16.17
CA LYS A 20 22.99 10.62 16.73
C LYS A 20 23.35 12.06 16.36
N ALA A 21 24.58 12.30 15.90
CA ALA A 21 25.04 13.61 15.47
C ALA A 21 24.50 14.01 14.08
N THR A 22 24.12 13.02 13.25
CA THR A 22 23.64 13.27 11.88
C THR A 22 22.14 13.01 11.73
N CYS A 23 21.58 12.11 12.55
CA CYS A 23 20.18 11.73 12.48
C CYS A 23 19.50 11.81 13.85
N ARG A 24 18.41 12.58 13.92
CA ARG A 24 17.47 12.59 15.05
C ARG A 24 16.18 11.89 14.61
N PHE A 25 15.85 10.77 15.25
CA PHE A 25 14.55 10.14 15.09
C PHE A 25 13.53 10.78 16.03
N VAL A 26 12.38 11.21 15.48
CA VAL A 26 11.26 11.77 16.23
C VAL A 26 10.06 10.85 16.03
N ASN A 27 9.55 10.29 17.13
CA ASN A 27 8.33 9.50 17.09
C ASN A 27 7.12 10.41 17.32
N GLY A 28 6.41 10.75 16.25
CA GLY A 28 5.26 11.65 16.32
C GLY A 28 4.50 11.74 15.00
N THR A 29 3.41 12.50 15.03
CA THR A 29 2.52 12.76 13.89
C THR A 29 2.66 14.20 13.44
N ALA A 30 3.02 14.42 12.16
CA ALA A 30 3.00 15.75 11.58
C ALA A 30 1.56 16.29 11.54
N LEU A 31 1.33 17.44 12.17
CA LEU A 31 0.03 18.10 12.23
C LEU A 31 -0.11 19.21 11.20
N GLN A 32 0.97 19.95 10.95
CA GLN A 32 0.98 21.07 10.02
C GLN A 32 2.38 21.29 9.45
N VAL A 33 2.47 21.70 8.18
CA VAL A 33 3.66 22.29 7.56
C VAL A 33 3.33 23.70 7.11
N ASP A 34 4.19 24.64 7.48
CA ASP A 34 4.24 25.98 6.90
C ASP A 34 5.41 26.00 5.91
N ASP A 35 5.10 25.91 4.61
CA ASP A 35 6.10 25.86 3.56
C ASP A 35 6.80 27.20 3.33
N GLU A 36 6.17 28.31 3.68
CA GLU A 36 6.75 29.66 3.55
C GLU A 36 7.74 29.94 4.68
N ARG A 37 7.39 29.59 5.92
CA ARG A 37 8.29 29.71 7.09
C ARG A 37 9.26 28.55 7.22
N GLN A 38 9.08 27.50 6.42
CA GLN A 38 9.83 26.25 6.47
C GLN A 38 9.81 25.59 7.85
N THR A 39 8.62 25.45 8.43
CA THR A 39 8.43 24.79 9.74
C THR A 39 7.42 23.65 9.68
N ALA A 40 7.59 22.66 10.54
CA ALA A 40 6.67 21.54 10.71
C ALA A 40 6.28 21.39 12.18
N LEU A 41 4.98 21.44 12.46
CA LEU A 41 4.41 21.13 13.77
C LEU A 41 4.19 19.62 13.87
N VAL A 42 4.75 19.00 14.91
CA VAL A 42 4.65 17.56 15.16
C VAL A 42 4.12 17.31 16.56
N LYS A 43 3.09 16.46 16.65
CA LYS A 43 2.62 15.90 17.91
C LYS A 43 3.43 14.67 18.26
N LEU A 44 4.24 14.77 19.32
CA LEU A 44 5.08 13.71 19.83
C LEU A 44 4.24 12.60 20.47
N SER A 45 4.81 11.40 20.58
CA SER A 45 4.13 10.25 21.18
C SER A 45 3.78 10.42 22.67
N ASN A 46 4.42 11.36 23.38
CA ASN A 46 4.07 11.73 24.75
C ASN A 46 2.90 12.72 24.84
N GLY A 47 2.38 13.19 23.69
CA GLY A 47 1.27 14.13 23.59
C GLY A 47 1.68 15.60 23.48
N GLU A 48 2.96 15.93 23.67
CA GLU A 48 3.49 17.29 23.49
C GLU A 48 3.58 17.66 22.01
N GLU A 49 3.60 18.95 21.72
CA GLU A 49 3.78 19.49 20.38
C GLU A 49 5.13 20.21 20.29
N GLU A 50 5.91 19.89 19.25
CA GLU A 50 7.20 20.50 18.96
C GLU A 50 7.18 21.05 17.53
N VAL A 51 7.73 22.24 17.34
CA VAL A 51 7.91 22.85 16.01
C VAL A 51 9.35 22.61 15.57
N PHE A 52 9.51 22.09 14.36
CA PHE A 52 10.79 21.84 13.74
C PHE A 52 10.99 22.78 12.56
N ASP A 53 12.04 23.58 12.59
CA ASP A 53 12.53 24.26 11.40
C ASP A 53 13.16 23.25 10.44
N PHE A 54 12.96 23.44 9.14
CA PHE A 54 13.61 22.64 8.12
C PHE A 54 14.23 23.52 7.04
N HIS A 55 15.37 23.09 6.50
CA HIS A 55 15.95 23.70 5.31
C HIS A 55 15.44 23.04 4.02
N MET A 56 15.07 21.76 4.11
CA MET A 56 14.54 20.91 3.05
C MET A 56 13.55 19.91 3.68
N LEU A 57 12.46 19.60 2.99
CA LEU A 57 11.42 18.67 3.45
C LEU A 57 11.18 17.57 2.42
N ILE A 58 11.08 16.33 2.88
CA ILE A 58 10.75 15.16 2.05
C ILE A 58 9.47 14.53 2.60
N ILE A 59 8.42 14.54 1.79
CA ILE A 59 7.13 13.95 2.14
C ILE A 59 7.10 12.52 1.58
N ALA A 60 7.20 11.54 2.49
CA ALA A 60 7.17 10.11 2.18
C ALA A 60 6.18 9.36 3.10
N THR A 61 5.06 10.00 3.44
CA THR A 61 4.09 9.55 4.46
C THR A 61 3.13 8.46 3.97
N GLY A 62 3.20 8.09 2.69
CA GLY A 62 2.40 7.03 2.10
C GLY A 62 0.90 7.34 2.09
N ALA A 63 0.09 6.28 2.19
CA ALA A 63 -1.36 6.37 2.24
C ALA A 63 -1.95 5.38 3.25
N SER A 64 -3.10 5.73 3.81
CA SER A 64 -3.87 4.87 4.71
C SER A 64 -5.00 4.16 3.97
N THR A 65 -5.52 3.07 4.54
CA THR A 65 -6.71 2.36 4.02
C THR A 65 -7.80 2.29 5.09
N GLN A 66 -9.04 2.05 4.69
CA GLN A 66 -10.15 1.92 5.63
C GLN A 66 -10.05 0.65 6.48
N SER A 67 -9.44 -0.42 5.96
CA SER A 67 -9.35 -1.67 6.70
C SER A 67 -8.25 -1.65 7.76
N PRO A 68 -8.56 -2.00 9.02
CA PRO A 68 -7.55 -2.17 10.06
C PRO A 68 -6.68 -3.43 9.86
N LEU A 69 -6.93 -4.22 8.80
CA LEU A 69 -6.18 -5.44 8.48
C LEU A 69 -5.11 -5.22 7.40
N LEU A 70 -5.29 -4.21 6.54
CA LEU A 70 -4.60 -4.10 5.26
C LEU A 70 -3.60 -2.94 5.18
N GLY A 71 -3.46 -2.15 6.25
CA GLY A 71 -2.52 -1.05 6.34
C GLY A 71 -1.96 -0.88 7.75
N LEU A 72 -0.77 -0.29 7.83
CA LEU A 72 -0.19 0.17 9.09
C LEU A 72 -0.68 1.60 9.37
N ASN A 73 -2.00 1.75 9.57
CA ASN A 73 -2.63 3.07 9.73
C ASN A 73 -2.20 3.78 11.04
N THR A 74 -1.81 3.00 12.05
CA THR A 74 -1.35 3.52 13.34
C THR A 74 0.01 2.92 13.67
N ASP A 75 0.06 1.83 14.43
CA ASP A 75 1.28 1.18 14.86
C ASP A 75 1.20 -0.35 14.73
N SER A 76 2.34 -1.01 14.95
CA SER A 76 2.46 -2.46 14.83
C SER A 76 1.68 -3.23 15.90
N VAL A 77 1.44 -2.63 17.07
CA VAL A 77 0.70 -3.25 18.17
C VAL A 77 -0.78 -3.32 17.80
N ALA A 78 -1.34 -2.20 17.36
CA ALA A 78 -2.71 -2.09 16.90
C ALA A 78 -2.99 -3.05 15.72
N LEU A 79 -2.13 -3.06 14.69
CA LEU A 79 -2.31 -3.96 13.54
C LEU A 79 -2.25 -5.44 13.95
N ARG A 80 -1.33 -5.81 14.85
CA ARG A 80 -1.26 -7.19 15.39
C ARG A 80 -2.51 -7.55 16.18
N ALA A 81 -3.06 -6.61 16.95
CA ALA A 81 -4.32 -6.81 17.66
C ALA A 81 -5.47 -7.05 16.67
N SER A 82 -5.59 -6.24 15.61
CA SER A 82 -6.57 -6.43 14.53
C SER A 82 -6.46 -7.82 13.93
N TRP A 83 -5.24 -8.25 13.57
CA TRP A 83 -5.00 -9.57 13.02
C TRP A 83 -5.33 -10.70 14.00
N SER A 84 -5.08 -10.51 15.30
CA SER A 84 -5.43 -11.50 16.32
C SER A 84 -6.94 -11.67 16.43
N ILE A 85 -7.67 -10.55 16.56
CA ILE A 85 -9.14 -10.52 16.63
C ILE A 85 -9.74 -11.21 15.39
N PHE A 86 -9.30 -10.81 14.20
CA PHE A 86 -9.81 -11.37 12.95
C PHE A 86 -9.55 -12.87 12.83
N ARG A 87 -8.32 -13.33 13.15
CA ARG A 87 -7.98 -14.77 13.09
C ARG A 87 -8.78 -15.62 14.07
N GLN A 88 -9.14 -15.09 15.23
CA GLN A 88 -9.97 -15.81 16.21
C GLN A 88 -11.40 -16.01 15.72
N ALA A 89 -11.93 -15.14 14.86
CA ALA A 89 -13.27 -15.28 14.28
C ALA A 89 -13.33 -16.22 13.07
N LEU A 90 -12.20 -16.46 12.38
CA LEU A 90 -12.16 -17.28 11.17
C LEU A 90 -12.74 -18.70 11.31
N PRO A 91 -12.52 -19.46 12.41
CA PRO A 91 -13.06 -20.82 12.54
C PRO A 91 -14.58 -20.90 12.60
N THR A 92 -15.27 -19.82 13.03
CA THR A 92 -16.72 -19.80 13.20
C THR A 92 -17.45 -19.10 12.07
N ALA A 93 -16.76 -18.25 11.30
CA ALA A 93 -17.32 -17.53 10.16
C ALA A 93 -17.91 -18.47 9.11
N LYS A 94 -19.11 -18.15 8.62
CA LYS A 94 -19.81 -18.86 7.53
C LYS A 94 -19.85 -18.06 6.24
N SER A 95 -19.75 -16.74 6.33
CA SER A 95 -19.68 -15.85 5.17
C SER A 95 -18.68 -14.71 5.36
N ILE A 96 -17.91 -14.42 4.31
CA ILE A 96 -16.95 -13.32 4.25
C ILE A 96 -17.18 -12.54 2.96
N LEU A 97 -17.36 -11.23 3.06
CA LEU A 97 -17.41 -10.33 1.91
C LEU A 97 -16.18 -9.44 1.88
N ILE A 98 -15.51 -9.39 0.73
CA ILE A 98 -14.34 -8.56 0.47
C ILE A 98 -14.74 -7.55 -0.61
N ALA A 99 -14.68 -6.25 -0.27
CA ALA A 99 -14.94 -5.19 -1.23
C ALA A 99 -13.63 -4.73 -1.86
N GLY A 100 -13.47 -4.88 -3.17
CA GLY A 100 -12.31 -4.38 -3.92
C GLY A 100 -11.58 -5.46 -4.71
N GLY A 101 -11.80 -5.51 -6.03
CA GLY A 101 -11.11 -6.43 -6.95
C GLY A 101 -9.67 -6.04 -7.33
N GLY A 102 -8.99 -5.23 -6.52
CA GLY A 102 -7.56 -4.91 -6.69
C GLY A 102 -6.65 -6.05 -6.22
N PRO A 103 -5.32 -5.90 -6.33
CA PRO A 103 -4.36 -6.93 -5.91
C PRO A 103 -4.57 -7.35 -4.46
N THR A 104 -4.72 -6.39 -3.53
CA THR A 104 -4.94 -6.68 -2.11
C THR A 104 -6.18 -7.53 -1.87
N GLY A 105 -7.34 -7.17 -2.44
CA GLY A 105 -8.57 -7.94 -2.25
C GLY A 105 -8.52 -9.32 -2.89
N VAL A 106 -7.89 -9.47 -4.05
CA VAL A 106 -7.69 -10.77 -4.70
C VAL A 106 -6.76 -11.68 -3.90
N GLU A 107 -5.67 -11.16 -3.35
CA GLU A 107 -4.74 -11.92 -2.50
C GLU A 107 -5.44 -12.37 -1.21
N VAL A 108 -6.15 -11.47 -0.53
CA VAL A 108 -6.93 -11.79 0.67
C VAL A 108 -7.99 -12.85 0.39
N ALA A 109 -8.74 -12.71 -0.71
CA ALA A 109 -9.76 -13.69 -1.10
C ALA A 109 -9.15 -15.06 -1.38
N GLY A 110 -8.02 -15.11 -2.10
CA GLY A 110 -7.31 -16.36 -2.41
C GLY A 110 -6.77 -17.06 -1.16
N GLU A 111 -6.14 -16.31 -0.25
CA GLU A 111 -5.60 -16.84 1.01
C GLU A 111 -6.71 -17.35 1.93
N LEU A 112 -7.78 -16.58 2.13
CA LEU A 112 -8.91 -17.01 2.95
C LEU A 112 -9.65 -18.20 2.34
N GLY A 113 -9.87 -18.18 1.02
CA GLY A 113 -10.47 -19.29 0.29
C GLY A 113 -9.71 -20.58 0.50
N GLU A 114 -8.39 -20.58 0.26
CA GLU A 114 -7.60 -21.80 0.44
C GLU A 114 -7.46 -22.20 1.91
N HIS A 115 -7.37 -21.24 2.83
CA HIS A 115 -7.25 -21.53 4.25
C HIS A 115 -8.51 -22.18 4.83
N LEU A 116 -9.69 -21.69 4.47
CA LEU A 116 -10.97 -22.11 5.06
C LEU A 116 -11.64 -23.24 4.28
N ASN A 117 -11.52 -23.22 2.95
CA ASN A 117 -12.23 -24.15 2.06
C ASN A 117 -11.30 -25.21 1.45
N GLY A 118 -9.99 -25.02 1.49
CA GLY A 118 -9.04 -25.83 0.72
C GLY A 118 -9.08 -25.49 -0.78
N ARG A 119 -8.64 -26.43 -1.61
CA ARG A 119 -8.57 -26.26 -3.07
C ARG A 119 -9.21 -27.44 -3.79
N ALA A 120 -9.93 -27.13 -4.87
CA ALA A 120 -10.48 -28.13 -5.77
C ALA A 120 -9.39 -28.97 -6.44
N GLY A 121 -9.72 -30.23 -6.76
CA GLY A 121 -8.80 -31.15 -7.44
C GLY A 121 -8.37 -30.65 -8.83
N TRP A 122 -7.32 -31.26 -9.38
CA TRP A 122 -6.67 -30.82 -10.63
C TRP A 122 -7.65 -30.62 -11.80
N PHE A 123 -8.57 -31.58 -11.98
CA PHE A 123 -9.55 -31.61 -13.06
C PHE A 123 -10.82 -30.80 -12.79
N ALA A 124 -10.98 -30.24 -11.57
CA ALA A 124 -12.13 -29.42 -11.25
C ALA A 124 -11.89 -27.96 -11.67
N SER A 125 -12.91 -27.35 -12.26
CA SER A 125 -12.91 -25.92 -12.62
C SER A 125 -13.21 -25.01 -11.42
N LYS A 126 -13.93 -25.51 -10.41
CA LYS A 126 -14.28 -24.78 -9.18
C LYS A 126 -14.42 -25.72 -7.98
N LEU A 127 -14.46 -25.14 -6.78
CA LEU A 127 -14.82 -25.87 -5.56
C LEU A 127 -16.35 -25.95 -5.42
N ASN A 128 -16.91 -27.16 -5.38
CA ASN A 128 -18.37 -27.36 -5.42
C ASN A 128 -19.08 -27.08 -4.08
N SER A 129 -18.41 -27.34 -2.96
CA SER A 129 -19.01 -27.24 -1.62
C SER A 129 -18.04 -26.56 -0.65
N PRO A 130 -17.79 -25.24 -0.80
CA PRO A 130 -16.97 -24.50 0.15
C PRO A 130 -17.61 -24.52 1.55
N LYS A 131 -16.79 -24.61 2.60
CA LYS A 131 -17.24 -24.58 4.00
C LYS A 131 -17.68 -23.18 4.43
N VAL A 132 -17.08 -22.15 3.83
CA VAL A 132 -17.30 -20.73 4.08
C VAL A 132 -17.57 -20.06 2.74
N SER A 133 -18.67 -19.31 2.66
CA SER A 133 -18.99 -18.49 1.49
C SER A 133 -18.08 -17.26 1.45
N ILE A 134 -17.25 -17.13 0.42
CA ILE A 134 -16.36 -15.97 0.25
C ILE A 134 -16.73 -15.25 -1.03
N THR A 135 -17.10 -13.98 -0.90
CA THR A 135 -17.52 -13.13 -2.03
C THR A 135 -16.56 -11.96 -2.19
N LEU A 136 -15.98 -11.80 -3.37
CA LEU A 136 -15.19 -10.64 -3.77
C LEU A 136 -16.04 -9.75 -4.68
N VAL A 137 -16.22 -8.48 -4.30
CA VAL A 137 -17.01 -7.50 -5.07
C VAL A 137 -16.07 -6.51 -5.76
N THR A 138 -16.31 -6.20 -7.02
CA THR A 138 -15.56 -5.16 -7.76
C THR A 138 -16.45 -4.34 -8.68
N ALA A 139 -16.27 -3.02 -8.63
CA ALA A 139 -16.98 -2.07 -9.48
C ALA A 139 -16.63 -2.24 -10.97
N GLY A 140 -15.43 -2.74 -11.27
CA GLY A 140 -14.97 -2.92 -12.64
C GLY A 140 -15.54 -4.19 -13.29
N ASN A 141 -15.46 -4.24 -14.62
CA ASN A 141 -15.82 -5.44 -15.39
C ASN A 141 -14.81 -6.59 -15.25
N ASN A 142 -13.63 -6.30 -14.69
CA ASN A 142 -12.56 -7.25 -14.40
C ASN A 142 -11.98 -6.97 -13.01
N ILE A 143 -11.55 -8.03 -12.32
CA ILE A 143 -10.58 -7.91 -11.23
C ILE A 143 -9.19 -7.56 -11.79
N LEU A 144 -8.29 -7.04 -10.96
CA LEU A 144 -6.92 -6.69 -11.32
C LEU A 144 -6.88 -5.81 -12.58
N PRO A 145 -7.48 -4.60 -12.58
CA PRO A 145 -7.66 -3.79 -13.78
C PRO A 145 -6.34 -3.30 -14.41
N THR A 146 -5.23 -3.35 -13.66
CA THR A 146 -3.88 -3.11 -14.20
C THR A 146 -3.43 -4.23 -15.14
N LEU A 147 -3.96 -5.44 -14.99
CA LEU A 147 -3.61 -6.60 -15.80
C LEU A 147 -4.56 -6.74 -17.00
N ARG A 148 -4.02 -7.18 -18.12
CA ARG A 148 -4.82 -7.50 -19.31
C ARG A 148 -5.79 -8.64 -19.03
N SER A 149 -6.97 -8.56 -19.65
CA SER A 149 -8.12 -9.45 -19.38
C SER A 149 -7.79 -10.95 -19.33
N PRO A 150 -6.95 -11.53 -20.22
CA PRO A 150 -6.59 -12.95 -20.12
C PRO A 150 -5.89 -13.35 -18.80
N ILE A 151 -5.08 -12.45 -18.24
CA ILE A 151 -4.38 -12.70 -16.96
C ILE A 151 -5.37 -12.56 -15.80
N ALA A 152 -6.23 -11.54 -15.83
CA ALA A 152 -7.31 -11.36 -14.85
C ALA A 152 -8.30 -12.56 -14.84
N LYS A 153 -8.69 -13.07 -16.01
CA LYS A 153 -9.53 -14.27 -16.13
C LYS A 153 -8.89 -15.51 -15.52
N THR A 154 -7.57 -15.65 -15.68
CA THR A 154 -6.81 -16.75 -15.01
C THR A 154 -6.90 -16.61 -13.48
N ALA A 155 -6.90 -15.38 -12.94
CA ALA A 155 -7.12 -15.16 -11.51
C ALA A 155 -8.53 -15.54 -11.06
N GLU A 156 -9.56 -15.23 -11.85
CA GLU A 156 -10.94 -15.66 -11.58
C GLU A 156 -11.05 -17.19 -11.50
N GLU A 157 -10.40 -17.91 -12.42
CA GLU A 157 -10.33 -19.38 -12.41
C GLU A 157 -9.63 -19.92 -11.14
N TYR A 158 -8.53 -19.30 -10.71
CA TYR A 158 -7.83 -19.70 -9.50
C TYR A 158 -8.63 -19.43 -8.22
N LEU A 159 -9.35 -18.30 -8.17
CA LEU A 159 -10.26 -17.95 -7.07
C LEU A 159 -11.45 -18.92 -6.98
N ALA A 160 -12.04 -19.28 -8.12
CA ALA A 160 -13.13 -20.27 -8.16
C ALA A 160 -12.71 -21.64 -7.62
N LYS A 161 -11.46 -22.07 -7.87
CA LYS A 161 -10.90 -23.32 -7.32
C LYS A 161 -10.72 -23.32 -5.80
N VAL A 162 -10.74 -22.16 -5.15
CA VAL A 162 -10.67 -22.04 -3.68
C VAL A 162 -12.00 -21.56 -3.06
N GLY A 163 -13.09 -21.65 -3.84
CA GLY A 163 -14.44 -21.36 -3.36
C GLY A 163 -14.79 -19.88 -3.25
N VAL A 164 -14.06 -19.00 -3.94
CA VAL A 164 -14.37 -17.57 -4.00
C VAL A 164 -15.35 -17.30 -5.14
N THR A 165 -16.44 -16.62 -4.83
CA THR A 165 -17.40 -16.06 -5.80
C THR A 165 -17.02 -14.61 -6.09
N ILE A 166 -17.10 -14.19 -7.35
CA ILE A 166 -16.76 -12.82 -7.75
C ILE A 166 -18.00 -12.13 -8.31
N ILE A 167 -18.33 -10.96 -7.77
CA ILE A 167 -19.36 -10.06 -8.30
C ILE A 167 -18.64 -8.89 -8.98
N LYS A 168 -18.87 -8.73 -10.29
CA LYS A 168 -18.25 -7.70 -11.13
C LYS A 168 -19.28 -6.68 -11.59
N GLY A 169 -18.83 -5.47 -11.93
CA GLY A 169 -19.73 -4.40 -12.37
C GLY A 169 -20.63 -3.87 -11.26
N ASP A 170 -20.30 -4.14 -10.00
CA ASP A 170 -21.11 -3.75 -8.84
C ASP A 170 -20.20 -3.29 -7.71
N ARG A 171 -20.66 -2.36 -6.89
CA ARG A 171 -19.88 -1.80 -5.79
C ARG A 171 -20.68 -1.80 -4.50
N VAL A 172 -19.98 -1.88 -3.38
CA VAL A 172 -20.59 -1.63 -2.08
C VAL A 172 -21.05 -0.18 -2.03
N GLU A 173 -22.34 0.02 -1.78
CA GLU A 173 -22.97 1.33 -1.64
C GLU A 173 -23.25 1.65 -0.17
N LYS A 174 -23.66 0.65 0.61
CA LYS A 174 -23.96 0.80 2.03
C LYS A 174 -23.53 -0.43 2.83
N VAL A 175 -23.05 -0.22 4.05
CA VAL A 175 -22.73 -1.27 5.02
C VAL A 175 -23.49 -0.96 6.31
N GLU A 176 -24.17 -1.95 6.87
CA GLU A 176 -24.95 -1.81 8.11
C GLU A 176 -24.55 -2.91 9.11
N PRO A 177 -24.03 -2.56 10.30
CA PRO A 177 -23.73 -1.19 10.75
C PRO A 177 -22.56 -0.55 10.00
N GLU A 178 -22.56 0.78 9.90
CA GLU A 178 -21.60 1.56 9.10
C GLU A 178 -20.13 1.31 9.49
N ASN A 179 -19.88 1.02 10.77
CA ASN A 179 -18.55 0.77 11.29
C ASN A 179 -18.03 -0.67 11.08
N ALA A 180 -18.82 -1.60 10.53
CA ALA A 180 -18.42 -2.99 10.40
C ALA A 180 -17.11 -3.12 9.59
N GLY A 181 -16.13 -3.85 10.12
CA GLY A 181 -14.84 -4.06 9.47
C GLY A 181 -13.90 -2.84 9.45
N LEU A 182 -14.27 -1.71 10.08
CA LEU A 182 -13.50 -0.45 10.05
C LEU A 182 -12.61 -0.22 11.28
N ALA A 183 -12.89 -0.88 12.40
CA ALA A 183 -12.12 -0.72 13.64
C ALA A 183 -12.09 -2.03 14.44
N ASN A 184 -11.16 -2.15 15.39
CA ASN A 184 -11.02 -3.37 16.21
C ASN A 184 -12.30 -3.74 16.97
N SER A 185 -13.05 -2.75 17.46
CA SER A 185 -14.32 -2.95 18.17
C SER A 185 -15.45 -3.45 17.27
N SER A 186 -15.35 -3.28 15.95
CA SER A 186 -16.37 -3.64 14.96
C SER A 186 -15.85 -4.57 13.86
N LEU A 187 -14.64 -5.12 14.05
CA LEU A 187 -13.91 -5.88 13.03
C LEU A 187 -14.59 -7.20 12.67
N ILE A 188 -15.26 -7.79 13.66
CA ILE A 188 -15.98 -9.07 13.55
C ILE A 188 -17.50 -8.87 13.62
N THR A 189 -17.95 -7.62 13.44
CA THR A 189 -19.37 -7.30 13.41
C THR A 189 -19.98 -7.80 12.12
N LYS A 190 -20.98 -8.67 12.25
CA LYS A 190 -21.81 -9.11 11.13
C LYS A 190 -22.45 -7.90 10.46
N ALA A 191 -22.42 -7.88 9.14
CA ALA A 191 -22.90 -6.74 8.37
C ALA A 191 -23.90 -7.17 7.29
N SER A 192 -24.86 -6.28 7.03
CA SER A 192 -25.67 -6.24 5.81
C SER A 192 -25.01 -5.28 4.83
N ILE A 193 -24.64 -5.76 3.64
CA ILE A 193 -23.93 -4.99 2.62
C ILE A 193 -24.86 -4.83 1.42
N THR A 194 -25.27 -3.59 1.14
CA THR A 194 -26.06 -3.24 -0.04
C THR A 194 -25.11 -2.84 -1.16
N LEU A 195 -25.27 -3.49 -2.31
CA LEU A 195 -24.55 -3.18 -3.52
C LEU A 195 -25.32 -2.18 -4.39
N SER A 196 -24.63 -1.49 -5.29
CA SER A 196 -25.22 -0.50 -6.20
C SER A 196 -26.29 -1.06 -7.15
N SER A 197 -26.33 -2.37 -7.35
CA SER A 197 -27.42 -3.06 -8.05
C SER A 197 -28.72 -3.19 -7.23
N GLY A 198 -28.69 -2.84 -5.94
CA GLY A 198 -29.76 -3.11 -4.98
C GLY A 198 -29.69 -4.50 -4.33
N VAL A 199 -28.73 -5.36 -4.71
CA VAL A 199 -28.51 -6.65 -4.07
C VAL A 199 -27.99 -6.45 -2.65
N VAL A 200 -28.57 -7.17 -1.69
CA VAL A 200 -28.15 -7.16 -0.28
C VAL A 200 -27.50 -8.48 0.08
N ILE A 201 -26.30 -8.43 0.64
CA ILE A 201 -25.53 -9.60 1.09
C ILE A 201 -25.25 -9.47 2.58
N VAL A 202 -25.59 -10.51 3.34
CA VAL A 202 -25.24 -10.59 4.77
C VAL A 202 -23.97 -11.40 4.95
N ALA A 203 -22.94 -10.78 5.54
CA ALA A 203 -21.64 -11.40 5.79
C ALA A 203 -21.30 -11.40 7.28
N ASP A 204 -20.81 -12.52 7.80
CA ASP A 204 -20.29 -12.57 9.18
C ASP A 204 -19.04 -11.70 9.33
N LEU A 205 -18.22 -11.61 8.28
CA LEU A 205 -17.04 -10.75 8.24
C LEU A 205 -17.05 -9.90 6.96
N PHE A 206 -16.79 -8.60 7.10
CA PHE A 206 -16.63 -7.65 6.00
C PHE A 206 -15.21 -7.09 5.97
N ILE A 207 -14.57 -7.10 4.79
CA ILE A 207 -13.20 -6.61 4.59
C ILE A 207 -13.21 -5.53 3.49
N PRO A 208 -13.07 -4.24 3.85
CA PRO A 208 -12.92 -3.18 2.86
C PRO A 208 -11.49 -3.16 2.30
N ALA A 209 -11.30 -3.65 1.08
CA ALA A 209 -10.05 -3.66 0.35
C ALA A 209 -10.05 -2.65 -0.83
N THR A 210 -10.85 -1.59 -0.71
CA THR A 210 -10.96 -0.51 -1.70
C THR A 210 -10.29 0.77 -1.21
N GLY A 211 -9.61 1.44 -2.14
CA GLY A 211 -9.15 2.81 -1.95
C GLY A 211 -8.03 2.97 -0.93
N THR A 212 -7.35 4.10 -1.06
CA THR A 212 -6.34 4.57 -0.12
C THR A 212 -6.44 6.08 -0.03
N THR A 213 -6.18 6.63 1.14
CA THR A 213 -6.13 8.08 1.38
C THR A 213 -4.68 8.50 1.57
N PRO A 214 -4.10 9.33 0.70
CA PRO A 214 -2.76 9.89 0.93
C PRO A 214 -2.66 10.56 2.29
N ASN A 215 -1.58 10.30 3.02
CA ASN A 215 -1.36 10.85 4.35
C ASN A 215 -0.73 12.24 4.25
N THR A 216 -1.50 13.23 3.78
CA THR A 216 -1.00 14.56 3.38
C THR A 216 -1.81 15.71 3.98
N SER A 217 -2.77 15.43 4.86
CA SER A 217 -3.70 16.43 5.42
C SER A 217 -3.02 17.53 6.26
N PHE A 218 -1.76 17.32 6.66
CA PHE A 218 -0.95 18.31 7.37
C PHE A 218 -0.31 19.35 6.44
N LEU A 219 -0.43 19.18 5.12
CA LEU A 219 0.14 20.09 4.13
C LEU A 219 -0.85 21.17 3.71
N PRO A 220 -0.37 22.36 3.30
CA PRO A 220 -1.20 23.37 2.66
C PRO A 220 -1.90 22.79 1.42
N SER A 221 -3.19 23.12 1.25
CA SER A 221 -3.98 22.64 0.10
C SER A 221 -3.42 23.10 -1.26
N SER A 222 -2.66 24.20 -1.30
CA SER A 222 -1.96 24.68 -2.50
C SER A 222 -0.90 23.69 -3.00
N LEU A 223 -0.40 22.80 -2.15
CA LEU A 223 0.56 21.76 -2.53
C LEU A 223 -0.12 20.49 -3.03
N LEU A 224 -1.45 20.37 -2.94
CA LEU A 224 -2.18 19.13 -3.19
C LEU A 224 -2.95 19.18 -4.51
N GLU A 225 -3.02 18.04 -5.20
CA GLU A 225 -3.96 17.84 -6.31
C GLU A 225 -5.37 17.46 -5.81
N LEU A 226 -6.36 17.40 -6.71
CA LEU A 226 -7.76 17.07 -6.38
C LEU A 226 -7.93 15.69 -5.70
N GLY A 227 -6.93 14.80 -5.80
CA GLY A 227 -6.86 13.50 -5.13
C GLY A 227 -6.11 13.49 -3.80
N GLY A 228 -5.69 14.65 -3.28
CA GLY A 228 -4.99 14.80 -2.02
C GLY A 228 -3.50 14.45 -2.04
N ARG A 229 -2.94 13.98 -3.16
CA ARG A 229 -1.48 13.79 -3.27
C ARG A 229 -0.76 15.12 -3.40
N VAL A 230 0.49 15.17 -2.97
CA VAL A 230 1.38 16.30 -3.22
C VAL A 230 1.61 16.43 -4.72
N LYS A 231 1.31 17.59 -5.26
CA LYS A 231 1.54 17.97 -6.66
C LYS A 231 3.04 18.14 -6.87
N THR A 232 3.66 17.12 -7.45
CA THR A 232 5.09 17.15 -7.77
C THR A 232 5.34 17.27 -9.26
N ASN A 233 6.50 17.82 -9.60
CA ASN A 233 7.12 17.67 -10.89
C ASN A 233 7.36 16.18 -11.18
N PRO A 234 6.81 15.61 -12.26
CA PRO A 234 6.93 14.18 -12.54
C PRO A 234 8.36 13.75 -12.84
N HIS A 235 9.24 14.66 -13.22
CA HIS A 235 10.62 14.37 -13.59
C HIS A 235 11.60 14.58 -12.45
N THR A 236 11.41 15.60 -11.64
CA THR A 236 12.39 15.98 -10.61
C THR A 236 11.97 15.62 -9.19
N LEU A 237 10.69 15.25 -8.99
CA LEU A 237 10.07 14.91 -7.71
C LEU A 237 9.89 16.09 -6.72
N ARG A 238 10.20 17.32 -7.16
CA ARG A 238 10.01 18.56 -6.40
C ARG A 238 8.54 18.98 -6.37
N ALA A 239 8.10 19.59 -5.27
CA ALA A 239 6.80 20.24 -5.16
C ALA A 239 6.91 21.70 -5.61
N ASP A 240 6.94 21.95 -6.92
CA ASP A 240 7.23 23.27 -7.51
C ASP A 240 6.24 24.39 -7.12
N ALA A 241 5.05 24.02 -6.62
CA ALA A 241 4.05 24.97 -6.13
C ALA A 241 4.32 25.48 -4.71
N ALA A 242 5.35 24.96 -4.03
CA ALA A 242 5.73 25.43 -2.71
C ALA A 242 6.28 26.84 -2.73
N LYS A 243 5.92 27.62 -1.71
CA LYS A 243 6.44 28.97 -1.49
C LYS A 243 7.89 28.93 -1.02
N GLY A 244 8.21 27.96 -0.15
CA GLY A 244 9.57 27.71 0.30
C GLY A 244 10.35 26.82 -0.67
N PRO A 245 11.68 26.95 -0.69
CA PRO A 245 12.53 26.11 -1.52
C PRO A 245 12.58 24.66 -1.01
N ARG A 246 12.98 23.74 -1.90
CA ARG A 246 13.46 22.39 -1.54
C ARG A 246 12.43 21.53 -0.80
N ILE A 247 11.22 21.43 -1.36
CA ILE A 247 10.21 20.47 -0.90
C ILE A 247 10.07 19.37 -1.94
N TYR A 248 10.14 18.11 -1.49
CA TYR A 248 10.03 16.92 -2.31
C TYR A 248 8.92 16.02 -1.79
N ALA A 249 8.32 15.23 -2.67
CA ALA A 249 7.42 14.16 -2.24
C ALA A 249 7.57 12.90 -3.10
N ILE A 250 7.54 11.74 -2.46
CA ILE A 250 7.64 10.43 -3.12
C ILE A 250 6.63 9.42 -2.55
N GLY A 251 6.50 8.28 -3.22
CA GLY A 251 5.56 7.23 -2.83
C GLY A 251 4.10 7.63 -3.00
N ASP A 252 3.21 6.91 -2.32
CA ASP A 252 1.76 7.04 -2.51
C ASP A 252 1.20 8.42 -2.13
N ALA A 253 1.98 9.22 -1.39
CA ALA A 253 1.68 10.59 -1.04
C ALA A 253 1.91 11.60 -2.19
N SER A 254 2.58 11.21 -3.28
CA SER A 254 3.04 12.12 -4.34
C SER A 254 2.45 11.78 -5.71
N SER A 255 2.24 12.80 -6.55
CA SER A 255 1.60 12.69 -7.86
C SER A 255 2.55 12.34 -9.02
N TYR A 256 3.86 12.18 -8.77
CA TYR A 256 4.88 11.96 -9.83
C TYR A 256 4.64 10.71 -10.68
N ALA A 257 3.99 9.69 -10.11
CA ALA A 257 3.71 8.41 -10.75
C ALA A 257 2.53 7.72 -10.07
N ARG A 258 1.98 6.68 -10.71
CA ARG A 258 0.98 5.84 -10.05
C ARG A 258 1.59 5.10 -8.84
N PRO A 259 0.79 4.81 -7.79
CA PRO A 259 1.21 3.97 -6.66
C PRO A 259 1.73 2.60 -7.12
N ALA A 260 3.03 2.39 -7.03
CA ALA A 260 3.67 1.12 -7.32
C ALA A 260 5.07 1.05 -6.69
N ILE A 261 5.38 -0.08 -6.08
CA ILE A 261 6.68 -0.29 -5.41
C ILE A 261 7.85 -0.05 -6.38
N HIS A 262 7.77 -0.50 -7.64
CA HIS A 262 8.88 -0.30 -8.59
C HIS A 262 9.10 1.18 -8.93
N ASN A 263 8.05 2.00 -9.00
CA ASN A 263 8.17 3.45 -9.19
C ASN A 263 8.85 4.11 -7.99
N ILE A 264 8.53 3.66 -6.76
CA ILE A 264 9.19 4.15 -5.55
C ILE A 264 10.69 3.82 -5.60
N LEU A 265 11.02 2.58 -5.95
CA LEU A 265 12.42 2.13 -6.01
C LEU A 265 13.23 2.88 -7.08
N SER A 266 12.64 3.24 -8.21
CA SER A 266 13.29 4.06 -9.24
C SER A 266 13.33 5.55 -8.92
N ALA A 267 12.39 6.05 -8.11
CA ALA A 267 12.37 7.45 -7.68
C ALA A 267 13.44 7.78 -6.63
N ILE A 268 13.82 6.84 -5.76
CA ILE A 268 14.78 7.09 -4.66
C ILE A 268 16.16 7.60 -5.17
N PRO A 269 16.80 6.97 -6.18
CA PRO A 269 18.04 7.50 -6.76
C PRO A 269 17.89 8.92 -7.35
N VAL A 270 16.75 9.22 -7.97
CA VAL A 270 16.43 10.54 -8.53
C VAL A 270 16.32 11.57 -7.40
N LEU A 271 15.57 11.23 -6.36
CA LEU A 271 15.39 12.05 -5.16
C LEU A 271 16.75 12.38 -4.53
N GLY A 272 17.59 11.37 -4.27
CA GLY A 272 18.91 11.57 -3.66
C GLY A 272 19.82 12.47 -4.51
N SER A 273 19.83 12.26 -5.83
CA SER A 273 20.64 13.06 -6.76
C SER A 273 20.21 14.53 -6.78
N ASN A 274 18.90 14.79 -6.83
CA ASN A 274 18.35 16.14 -6.90
C ASN A 274 18.44 16.88 -5.56
N ILE A 275 18.29 16.17 -4.44
CA ILE A 275 18.58 16.70 -3.10
C ILE A 275 20.04 17.16 -3.00
N LYS A 276 20.98 16.30 -3.38
CA LYS A 276 22.41 16.62 -3.37
C LYS A 276 22.71 17.84 -4.24
N ARG A 277 22.14 17.89 -5.44
CA ARG A 277 22.28 19.01 -6.36
C ARG A 277 21.77 20.31 -5.72
N ASP A 278 20.57 20.33 -5.17
CA ASP A 278 19.98 21.52 -4.55
C ASP A 278 20.81 22.03 -3.36
N LEU A 279 21.33 21.11 -2.53
CA LEU A 279 22.17 21.47 -1.39
C LEU A 279 23.53 22.06 -1.84
N LEU A 280 24.12 21.55 -2.92
CA LEU A 280 25.38 22.09 -3.46
C LEU A 280 25.19 23.48 -4.07
N LEU A 281 24.07 23.71 -4.77
CA LEU A 281 23.71 25.02 -5.29
C LEU A 281 23.46 26.03 -4.16
N ASP A 282 22.77 25.61 -3.10
CA ASP A 282 22.54 26.47 -1.92
C ASP A 282 23.87 26.86 -1.26
N ALA A 283 24.82 25.91 -1.19
CA ALA A 283 26.21 26.11 -0.79
C ALA A 283 27.08 26.91 -1.81
N LYS A 284 26.44 27.58 -2.78
CA LYS A 284 27.06 28.48 -3.76
C LYS A 284 28.04 27.83 -4.73
N LYS A 285 27.92 26.52 -4.97
CA LYS A 285 28.60 25.90 -6.12
C LYS A 285 27.94 26.34 -7.42
N LEU A 286 28.74 26.49 -8.46
CA LEU A 286 28.25 26.85 -9.80
C LEU A 286 27.46 25.69 -10.40
N GLU A 287 26.43 26.00 -11.20
CA GLU A 287 25.63 24.99 -11.92
C GLU A 287 26.49 24.06 -12.77
N SER A 288 27.56 24.60 -13.38
CA SER A 288 28.54 23.85 -14.17
C SER A 288 29.31 22.80 -13.36
N GLU A 289 29.43 22.96 -12.05
CA GLU A 289 30.15 22.03 -11.16
C GLU A 289 29.26 20.93 -10.59
N VAL A 290 27.96 21.16 -10.49
CA VAL A 290 27.01 20.24 -9.84
C VAL A 290 26.28 19.33 -10.84
N GLY A 291 26.26 19.70 -12.12
CA GLY A 291 25.58 18.95 -13.17
C GLY A 291 24.05 19.16 -13.22
N PRO A 292 23.37 18.59 -14.22
CA PRO A 292 21.92 18.72 -14.40
C PRO A 292 21.14 17.91 -13.37
N ASP A 293 19.83 18.15 -13.30
CA ASP A 293 18.91 17.29 -12.55
C ASP A 293 18.95 15.85 -13.10
N ARG A 294 18.81 14.88 -12.20
CA ARG A 294 18.48 13.51 -12.58
C ARG A 294 16.97 13.45 -12.83
N ILE A 295 16.60 12.80 -13.92
CA ILE A 295 15.21 12.74 -14.38
C ILE A 295 14.59 11.39 -14.03
N PHE A 296 13.39 11.44 -13.47
CA PHE A 296 12.50 10.31 -13.30
C PHE A 296 11.68 10.10 -14.58
N GLU A 297 11.55 8.83 -14.96
CA GLU A 297 10.66 8.36 -16.01
C GLU A 297 9.80 7.24 -15.43
N GLU A 298 8.47 7.41 -15.49
CA GLU A 298 7.54 6.40 -15.01
C GLU A 298 7.58 5.15 -15.90
N ASP A 299 7.71 3.97 -15.30
CA ASP A 299 7.48 2.72 -16.01
C ASP A 299 5.99 2.44 -16.12
N THR A 300 5.43 2.80 -17.28
CA THR A 300 4.01 2.62 -17.59
C THR A 300 3.67 1.20 -18.06
N ARG A 301 4.66 0.31 -18.21
CA ARG A 301 4.41 -1.07 -18.66
C ARG A 301 3.65 -1.85 -17.60
N GLU A 302 2.83 -2.78 -18.07
CA GLU A 302 2.04 -3.69 -17.24
C GLU A 302 2.95 -4.48 -16.28
N THR A 303 2.92 -4.13 -14.99
CA THR A 303 3.70 -4.78 -13.93
C THR A 303 2.86 -4.91 -12.66
N GLN A 304 2.49 -6.15 -12.32
CA GLN A 304 1.76 -6.51 -11.09
C GLN A 304 1.88 -8.02 -10.88
N LEU A 305 2.21 -8.45 -9.65
CA LEU A 305 2.30 -9.86 -9.27
C LEU A 305 1.36 -10.14 -8.10
N VAL A 306 0.46 -11.11 -8.28
CA VAL A 306 -0.66 -11.37 -7.37
C VAL A 306 -0.72 -12.87 -7.04
N PRO A 307 -0.23 -13.31 -5.87
CA PRO A 307 -0.48 -14.67 -5.37
C PRO A 307 -1.97 -14.90 -5.14
N ILE A 308 -2.41 -16.15 -5.32
CA ILE A 308 -3.81 -16.56 -5.12
C ILE A 308 -3.81 -17.85 -4.33
N GLY A 309 -3.89 -17.67 -3.01
CA GLY A 309 -3.62 -18.71 -2.03
C GLY A 309 -2.15 -19.16 -2.05
N LYS A 310 -1.88 -20.31 -1.44
CA LYS A 310 -0.55 -20.82 -1.09
C LYS A 310 0.29 -21.34 -2.25
N SER A 311 -0.29 -21.54 -3.44
CA SER A 311 0.38 -22.29 -4.52
C SER A 311 0.20 -21.73 -5.93
N LYS A 312 -0.63 -20.70 -6.12
CA LYS A 312 -0.91 -20.12 -7.44
C LYS A 312 -0.70 -18.61 -7.41
N GLY A 313 -0.65 -18.02 -8.59
CA GLY A 313 -0.57 -16.59 -8.75
C GLY A 313 -0.61 -16.21 -10.22
N VAL A 314 -0.96 -14.96 -10.47
CA VAL A 314 -0.94 -14.36 -11.80
C VAL A 314 -0.09 -13.11 -11.78
N GLY A 315 0.36 -12.68 -12.95
CA GLY A 315 1.01 -11.39 -13.05
C GLY A 315 1.63 -11.11 -14.39
N SER A 316 2.11 -9.88 -14.49
CA SER A 316 2.89 -9.35 -15.61
C SER A 316 4.11 -8.64 -15.03
N ALA A 317 5.23 -8.69 -15.73
CA ALA A 317 6.44 -7.94 -15.41
C ALA A 317 6.97 -7.31 -16.70
N MET A 318 7.06 -5.97 -16.74
CA MET A 318 7.48 -5.22 -17.93
C MET A 318 6.68 -5.58 -19.19
N GLY A 319 5.37 -5.85 -19.06
CA GLY A 319 4.48 -6.25 -20.15
C GLY A 319 4.43 -7.75 -20.46
N TRP A 320 5.33 -8.55 -19.88
CA TRP A 320 5.40 -9.99 -20.13
C TRP A 320 4.62 -10.76 -19.09
N ARG A 321 3.74 -11.68 -19.55
CA ARG A 321 3.00 -12.57 -18.66
C ARG A 321 3.99 -13.44 -17.88
N VAL A 322 3.85 -13.45 -16.56
CA VAL A 322 4.67 -14.26 -15.67
C VAL A 322 3.97 -15.61 -15.41
N PRO A 323 4.64 -16.76 -15.64
CA PRO A 323 4.10 -18.07 -15.29
C PRO A 323 3.75 -18.19 -13.80
N SER A 324 2.66 -18.91 -13.48
CA SER A 324 2.15 -18.98 -12.10
C SER A 324 3.17 -19.51 -11.08
N TRP A 325 4.02 -20.47 -11.46
CA TRP A 325 5.03 -21.02 -10.55
C TRP A 325 6.13 -19.99 -10.25
N MET A 326 6.43 -19.07 -11.18
CA MET A 326 7.34 -17.95 -10.93
C MET A 326 6.70 -16.94 -10.00
N VAL A 327 5.42 -16.58 -10.19
CA VAL A 327 4.70 -15.69 -9.25
C VAL A 327 4.72 -16.27 -7.83
N TRP A 328 4.50 -17.57 -7.69
CA TRP A 328 4.61 -18.26 -6.41
C TRP A 328 6.03 -18.21 -5.84
N MET A 329 7.06 -18.55 -6.64
CA MET A 329 8.46 -18.55 -6.19
C MET A 329 8.92 -17.17 -5.73
N ILE A 330 8.48 -16.14 -6.46
CA ILE A 330 8.84 -14.73 -6.27
C ILE A 330 8.10 -14.15 -5.06
N LYS A 331 6.77 -14.26 -5.03
CA LYS A 331 5.91 -13.58 -4.04
C LYS A 331 5.06 -14.55 -3.20
N GLY A 332 4.55 -15.64 -3.76
CA GLY A 332 3.66 -16.56 -3.02
C GLY A 332 4.32 -17.34 -1.87
N ARG A 333 5.63 -17.64 -1.97
CA ARG A 333 6.35 -18.46 -0.96
C ARG A 333 6.66 -17.68 0.31
N ASP A 334 7.17 -16.47 0.17
CA ASP A 334 7.70 -15.67 1.28
C ASP A 334 7.39 -14.16 1.15
N TYR A 335 6.53 -13.77 0.22
CA TYR A 335 6.13 -12.38 -0.03
C TYR A 335 7.32 -11.43 -0.26
N TRP A 336 8.38 -11.93 -0.91
CA TRP A 336 9.63 -11.19 -1.13
C TRP A 336 10.35 -10.75 0.15
N LEU A 337 10.04 -11.32 1.32
CA LEU A 337 10.65 -10.91 2.59
C LEU A 337 12.17 -11.19 2.67
N TRP A 338 12.76 -11.88 1.69
CA TRP A 338 14.20 -12.04 1.59
C TRP A 338 14.91 -10.81 0.98
N THR A 339 14.22 -9.97 0.20
CA THR A 339 14.80 -8.76 -0.40
C THR A 339 14.73 -7.54 0.51
N THR A 340 13.84 -7.57 1.52
CA THR A 340 13.49 -6.36 2.27
C THR A 340 14.62 -5.86 3.17
N GLY A 341 15.52 -6.73 3.64
CA GLY A 341 16.61 -6.36 4.56
C GLY A 341 17.44 -5.15 4.14
N LYS A 342 17.79 -5.06 2.84
CA LYS A 342 18.54 -3.92 2.30
C LYS A 342 17.65 -2.69 2.07
N LEU A 343 16.36 -2.89 1.81
CA LEU A 343 15.38 -1.81 1.63
C LEU A 343 15.16 -1.04 2.94
N TRP A 344 14.74 -1.71 4.02
CA TRP A 344 14.44 -1.01 5.27
C TRP A 344 15.68 -0.57 6.05
N SER A 345 16.85 -1.16 5.80
CA SER A 345 18.11 -0.64 6.37
C SER A 345 18.74 0.50 5.56
N GLY A 346 18.18 0.87 4.40
CA GLY A 346 18.74 1.89 3.52
C GLY A 346 19.99 1.46 2.74
N ARG A 347 20.63 0.33 3.10
CA ARG A 347 21.86 -0.19 2.46
C ARG A 347 21.73 -0.50 0.98
N GLN A 348 20.51 -0.60 0.45
CA GLN A 348 20.31 -0.73 -0.99
C GLN A 348 20.84 0.49 -1.78
N TRP A 349 20.83 1.67 -1.16
CA TRP A 349 21.22 2.94 -1.80
C TRP A 349 22.50 3.53 -1.22
N GLU A 350 23.34 2.73 -0.54
CA GLU A 350 24.60 3.18 0.07
C GLU A 350 25.58 3.83 -0.92
N LYS A 351 25.40 3.56 -2.22
CA LYS A 351 26.25 4.07 -3.31
C LYS A 351 25.65 5.24 -4.08
N GLU A 352 24.40 5.60 -3.82
CA GLU A 352 23.75 6.77 -4.45
C GLU A 352 24.16 8.06 -3.72
#